data_AF-A0A966HEB6-F1
#
_entry.id   AF-A0A966HEB6-F1
#
_cell.length_a   1.000
_cell.length_b   1.000
_cell.length_c   1.000
_cell.angle_alpha   90.00
_cell.angle_beta   90.00
_cell.angle_gamma   90.00
#
_symmetry.space_group_name_H-M   'P 1'
#
loop_
_entity.id
_entity.type
_entity.pdbx_description
1 polymer ?
#
loop_
_entity_poly.entity_id
_entity_poly.type
_entity_poly.pdbx_seq_one_letter_code
_entity_poly.pdbx_strand_id
1 'polypeptide(L)'
;MEKSSKVRSTQKVETIAITDAAVFERSNIKAVSDPAQGEQAGFEGFEYDEISYTKDEYIAVQNQRLADVNSTVDDLLILIPSLSAGGVDNV
;
A
#
# COMPACT_ATOMS: atom_id res chain seq x y z
N MET A 1 15.48 -6.44 -3.02
CA MET A 1 15.46 -5.37 -4.05
C MET A 1 14.01 -5.21 -4.47
N GLU A 2 13.32 -4.17 -3.98
CA GLU A 2 11.91 -3.91 -4.33
C GLU A 2 11.80 -3.59 -5.82
N LYS A 3 11.06 -4.42 -6.56
CA LYS A 3 10.73 -4.14 -7.95
C LYS A 3 9.31 -3.64 -8.00
N SER A 4 9.14 -2.34 -8.15
CA SER A 4 7.85 -1.76 -8.53
C SER A 4 7.66 -1.94 -10.03
N SER A 5 6.51 -2.50 -10.41
CA SER A 5 6.15 -2.69 -11.82
C SER A 5 4.69 -2.36 -12.03
N LYS A 6 4.38 -1.80 -13.21
CA LYS A 6 3.01 -1.58 -13.62
C LYS A 6 2.52 -2.81 -14.37
N VAL A 7 1.44 -3.41 -13.88
CA VAL A 7 0.96 -4.72 -14.37
C VAL A 7 -0.49 -4.58 -14.83
N ARG A 8 -0.85 -5.34 -15.87
CA ARG A 8 -2.21 -5.46 -16.41
C ARG A 8 -2.70 -6.89 -16.28
N SER A 9 -3.97 -7.07 -15.89
CA SER A 9 -4.61 -8.38 -15.73
C SER A 9 -6.03 -8.35 -16.26
N THR A 10 -6.46 -9.41 -16.96
CA THR A 10 -7.87 -9.57 -17.37
C THR A 10 -8.77 -10.04 -16.22
N GLN A 11 -8.17 -10.44 -15.09
CA GLN A 11 -8.87 -10.87 -13.88
C GLN A 11 -8.64 -9.90 -12.74
N LYS A 12 -9.65 -9.77 -11.87
CA LYS A 12 -9.53 -8.99 -10.64
C LYS A 12 -8.44 -9.59 -9.75
N VAL A 13 -7.60 -8.73 -9.20
CA VAL A 13 -6.48 -9.12 -8.34
C VAL A 13 -6.72 -8.69 -6.90
N GLU A 14 -6.13 -9.45 -5.97
CA GLU A 14 -6.09 -9.09 -4.56
C GLU A 14 -4.94 -8.12 -4.28
N THR A 15 -5.12 -7.28 -3.26
CA THR A 15 -4.12 -6.30 -2.81
C THR A 15 -2.86 -6.96 -2.28
N ILE A 16 -2.95 -8.14 -1.68
CA ILE A 16 -1.78 -8.92 -1.25
C ILE A 16 -1.97 -10.35 -1.75
N ALA A 17 -0.97 -10.89 -2.43
CA ALA A 17 -0.93 -12.29 -2.82
C ALA A 17 0.35 -12.93 -2.28
N ILE A 18 0.20 -14.00 -1.49
CA ILE A 18 1.31 -14.76 -0.94
C ILE A 18 1.42 -16.07 -1.71
N THR A 19 2.60 -16.30 -2.29
CA THR A 19 2.94 -17.54 -2.99
C THR A 19 4.04 -18.27 -2.26
N ASP A 20 4.40 -19.48 -2.72
CA ASP A 20 5.52 -20.23 -2.15
C ASP A 20 6.85 -19.47 -2.27
N ALA A 21 7.03 -18.74 -3.38
CA ALA A 21 8.27 -18.05 -3.71
C ALA A 21 8.35 -16.60 -3.22
N ALA A 22 7.23 -15.86 -3.22
CA ALA A 22 7.24 -14.42 -2.98
C ALA A 22 5.89 -13.89 -2.44
N VAL A 23 5.94 -12.67 -1.91
CA VAL A 23 4.78 -11.86 -1.54
C VAL A 23 4.65 -10.71 -2.54
N PHE A 24 3.44 -10.55 -3.10
CA PHE A 24 3.12 -9.46 -4.03
C PHE A 24 2.15 -8.50 -3.34
N GLU A 25 2.54 -7.24 -3.22
CA GLU A 25 1.70 -6.16 -2.73
C GLU A 25 1.29 -5.28 -3.92
N ARG A 26 -0.03 -5.15 -4.13
CA ARG A 26 -0.62 -4.41 -5.24
C ARG A 26 -1.35 -3.19 -4.74
N SER A 27 -1.09 -2.05 -5.37
CA SER A 27 -1.74 -0.78 -5.07
C SER A 27 -2.28 -0.13 -6.34
N ASN A 28 -3.14 0.89 -6.18
CA ASN A 28 -3.74 1.64 -7.28
C ASN A 28 -4.51 0.77 -8.30
N ILE A 29 -5.14 -0.33 -7.84
CA ILE A 29 -5.91 -1.23 -8.71
C ILE A 29 -7.12 -0.49 -9.31
N LYS A 30 -7.12 -0.36 -10.64
CA LYS A 30 -8.16 0.32 -11.41
C LYS A 30 -8.63 -0.56 -12.55
N ALA A 31 -9.95 -0.59 -12.79
CA ALA A 31 -10.48 -1.18 -14.00
C ALA A 31 -10.11 -0.29 -15.20
N VAL A 32 -9.67 -0.91 -16.29
CA VAL A 32 -9.31 -0.24 -17.54
C VAL A 32 -10.00 -0.95 -18.70
N SER A 33 -10.50 -0.15 -19.64
CA SER A 33 -11.12 -0.62 -20.87
C SER A 33 -10.57 0.22 -22.02
N ASP A 34 -9.68 -0.39 -22.79
CA ASP A 34 -9.09 0.18 -24.00
C ASP A 34 -9.84 -0.41 -25.20
N PRO A 35 -10.58 0.39 -25.98
CA PRO A 35 -11.27 -0.12 -27.16
C PRO A 35 -10.26 -0.59 -28.22
N ALA A 36 -10.66 -1.54 -29.06
CA ALA A 36 -9.85 -1.95 -30.21
C ALA A 36 -9.63 -0.76 -31.15
N GLN A 37 -8.40 -0.58 -31.64
CA GLN A 37 -8.04 0.46 -32.58
C GLN A 37 -7.41 -0.15 -33.83
N GLY A 38 -8.12 -0.09 -34.95
CA GLY A 38 -7.68 -0.68 -36.21
C GLY A 38 -7.49 -2.19 -36.10
N GLU A 39 -6.27 -2.67 -36.31
CA GLU A 39 -5.90 -4.09 -36.18
C GLU A 39 -5.50 -4.50 -34.75
N GLN A 40 -5.39 -3.55 -33.82
CA GLN A 40 -4.93 -3.80 -32.47
C GLN A 40 -6.11 -4.19 -31.56
N ALA A 41 -6.02 -5.38 -30.95
CA ALA A 41 -7.03 -5.86 -30.02
C ALA A 41 -7.19 -4.91 -28.83
N GLY A 42 -8.43 -4.68 -28.42
CA GLY A 42 -8.74 -3.94 -27.20
C GLY A 42 -8.31 -4.69 -25.95
N PHE A 43 -8.28 -4.00 -24.82
CA PHE A 43 -7.97 -4.55 -23.51
C PHE A 43 -9.12 -4.27 -22.55
N GLU A 44 -9.59 -5.29 -21.85
CA GLU A 44 -10.56 -5.13 -20.76
C GLU A 44 -10.03 -5.88 -19.54
N GLY A 45 -9.86 -5.16 -18.44
CA GLY A 45 -9.25 -5.73 -17.24
C GLY A 45 -8.91 -4.69 -16.18
N PHE A 46 -7.81 -4.92 -15.49
CA PHE A 46 -7.30 -4.12 -14.38
C PHE A 46 -5.86 -3.73 -14.61
N GLU A 47 -5.51 -2.52 -14.18
CA GLU A 47 -4.15 -1.99 -14.13
C GLU A 47 -3.81 -1.63 -12.69
N TYR A 48 -2.61 -1.98 -12.24
CA TYR A 48 -2.16 -1.75 -10.87
C TYR A 48 -0.64 -1.66 -10.79
N ASP A 49 -0.17 -1.07 -9.69
CA ASP A 49 1.24 -1.09 -9.31
C ASP A 49 1.48 -2.33 -8.43
N GLU A 50 2.53 -3.09 -8.71
CA GLU A 50 2.89 -4.30 -7.96
C GLU A 50 4.32 -4.17 -7.44
N ILE A 51 4.51 -4.49 -6.16
CA ILE A 51 5.81 -4.64 -5.51
C ILE A 51 5.96 -6.10 -5.07
N SER A 52 7.06 -6.73 -5.49
CA SER A 52 7.40 -8.09 -5.08
C SER A 52 8.43 -8.07 -3.96
N TYR A 53 8.20 -8.87 -2.92
CA TYR A 53 9.12 -9.10 -1.81
C TYR A 53 9.39 -10.60 -1.66
N THR A 54 10.58 -10.95 -1.18
CA THR A 54 10.73 -12.23 -0.48
C THR A 54 9.90 -12.22 0.81
N LYS A 55 9.63 -13.40 1.38
CA LYS A 55 8.86 -13.50 2.63
C LYS A 55 9.56 -12.77 3.79
N ASP A 56 10.88 -12.87 3.88
CA ASP A 56 11.67 -12.20 4.92
C ASP A 56 11.68 -10.68 4.75
N GLU A 57 11.85 -10.19 3.51
CA GLU A 57 11.74 -8.75 3.21
C GLU A 57 10.34 -8.22 3.55
N TYR A 58 9.29 -8.96 3.23
CA TYR A 58 7.92 -8.55 3.56
C TYR A 58 7.72 -8.42 5.07
N ILE A 59 8.17 -9.41 5.84
CA ILE A 59 8.09 -9.37 7.31
C ILE A 59 8.88 -8.18 7.86
N ALA A 60 10.09 -7.93 7.36
CA ALA A 60 10.90 -6.80 7.77
C ALA A 60 10.20 -5.45 7.48
N VAL A 61 9.61 -5.31 6.30
CA VAL A 61 8.83 -4.12 5.92
C VAL A 61 7.62 -3.94 6.81
N GLN A 62 6.86 -5.01 7.10
CA GLN A 62 5.72 -4.91 8.03
C GLN A 62 6.18 -4.51 9.44
N ASN A 63 7.26 -5.09 9.94
CA ASN A 63 7.81 -4.72 11.26
C ASN A 63 8.25 -3.25 11.31
N GLN A 64 8.87 -2.74 10.25
CA GLN A 64 9.22 -1.32 10.17
C GLN A 64 7.98 -0.43 10.17
N ARG A 65 6.96 -0.75 9.36
CA ARG A 65 5.68 -0.02 9.34
C ARG A 65 5.02 -0.02 10.72
N LEU A 66 5.05 -1.14 11.44
CA LEU A 66 4.54 -1.22 12.81
C LEU A 66 5.34 -0.34 13.78
N ALA A 67 6.67 -0.34 13.68
CA ALA A 67 7.53 0.51 14.51
C ALA A 67 7.25 2.00 14.28
N ASP A 68 7.09 2.42 13.02
CA ASP A 68 6.80 3.81 12.64
C ASP A 68 5.43 4.26 13.17
N VAL A 69 4.41 3.40 13.06
CA VAL A 69 3.07 3.67 13.62
C VAL A 69 3.12 3.79 15.13
N ASN A 70 3.83 2.89 15.82
CA ASN A 70 3.97 2.96 17.28
C ASN A 70 4.68 4.24 17.72
N SER A 71 5.75 4.65 17.04
CA SER A 71 6.43 5.93 17.31
C SER A 71 5.47 7.11 17.15
N THR A 72 4.65 7.11 16.11
CA THR A 72 3.66 8.18 15.88
C THR A 72 2.61 8.22 17.01
N VAL A 73 2.19 7.05 17.50
CA VAL A 73 1.24 6.95 18.62
C VAL A 73 1.87 7.50 19.90
N ASP A 74 3.12 7.14 20.21
CA ASP A 74 3.84 7.62 21.39
C ASP A 74 4.00 9.15 21.37
N ASP A 75 4.36 9.73 20.21
CA ASP A 75 4.48 11.17 20.03
C ASP A 75 3.14 11.90 20.29
N LEU A 76 2.03 11.34 19.79
CA LEU A 76 0.70 11.89 20.04
C LEU A 76 0.29 11.80 21.50
N LEU A 77 0.62 10.70 22.19
CA LEU A 77 0.33 10.54 23.62
C LEU A 77 1.09 11.55 24.50
N ILE A 78 2.28 11.99 24.09
CA ILE A 78 3.01 13.07 24.76
C ILE A 78 2.38 14.43 24.45
N LEU A 79 1.96 14.66 23.20
CA LEU A 79 1.44 15.95 22.76
C LEU A 79 0.03 16.25 23.31
N ILE A 80 -0.88 15.28 23.33
CA ILE A 80 -2.30 15.49 23.71
C ILE A 80 -2.45 16.11 25.13
N PRO A 81 -1.76 15.62 26.18
CA PRO A 81 -1.82 16.24 27.51
C PRO A 81 -1.37 17.71 27.50
N SER A 82 -0.33 18.04 26.73
CA SER A 82 0.18 19.42 26.64
C SER A 82 -0.82 20.39 25.98
N LEU A 83 -1.60 19.91 25.03
CA LEU A 83 -2.69 20.68 24.40
C LEU A 83 -3.89 20.86 25.34
N SER A 84 -4.15 19.90 26.23
CA SER A 84 -5.24 19.99 27.21
C SER A 84 -4.94 20.93 28.40
N ALA A 85 -3.66 21.06 28.77
CA ALA A 85 -3.23 21.89 29.90
C ALA A 85 -3.20 23.40 29.61
N GLY A 86 -3.17 23.81 28.34
CA GLY A 86 -3.15 25.23 27.94
C GLY A 86 -4.52 25.92 27.85
N GLY A 87 -5.62 25.24 28.24
CA GLY A 87 -7.00 25.68 27.98
C GLY A 87 -7.81 26.23 29.16
N VAL A 88 -7.26 26.30 30.38
CA VAL A 88 -8.04 26.68 31.59
C VAL A 88 -7.34 27.67 32.52
N ASP A 89 -6.68 28.70 32.00
CA ASP A 89 -6.30 29.87 32.81
C ASP A 89 -6.85 31.15 32.14
N ASN A 90 -8.16 31.34 32.27
CA ASN A 90 -8.81 32.65 32.12
C ASN A 90 -9.67 32.86 33.37
N VAL A 91 -9.06 33.42 34.43
CA VAL A 91 -9.73 34.07 35.56
C VAL A 91 -8.97 35.36 35.87
#